data_AF-A0A850N9A0-F1
#
_entry.id   AF-A0A850N9A0-F1
#
_cell.length_a   1.000
_cell.length_b   1.000
_cell.length_c   1.000
_cell.angle_alpha   90.00
_cell.angle_beta   90.00
_cell.angle_gamma   90.00
#
_symmetry.space_group_name_H-M   'P 1'
#
loop_
_entity.id
_entity.type
_entity.pdbx_description
1 polymer ?
#
loop_
_entity_poly.entity_id
_entity_poly.type
_entity_poly.pdbx_seq_one_letter_code
_entity_poly.pdbx_strand_id
1 'polypeptide(L)'
;MRATILLLIVILPYIGIGQNKTSLEKTLWKRVQSCYSLFEPNKDGILEYNKIDDSKNGYLKVWGTFPTCGCMCISTVGAYKDIDGNYTLLQKEEFLCEDKNSISSNKDLDKILPENFGIHTFSKKELNINSKYVVFFLDVEIPRFGTDTKVALRFIPFGIFQELNGSVISYDYSQEYENTSVHYIKEIEYMARTIIDDNTLTHLLKKDYESIHVVDRKFIETKIIGPDSWENFESFDELSEKLSILKNAYDIYSQLDFMSILMQWNKEKARFEVKSKSDGPKTMTFKEFILEHEFWIPIC
;
A
#
# COMPACT_ATOMS: atom_id res chain seq x y z
N MET A 1 -77.88 19.46 -23.13
CA MET A 1 -77.65 18.08 -22.67
C MET A 1 -76.29 17.62 -23.20
N ARG A 2 -75.36 17.32 -22.28
CA ARG A 2 -74.21 16.39 -22.34
C ARG A 2 -73.53 16.20 -23.70
N ALA A 3 -72.37 16.82 -23.92
CA ALA A 3 -71.03 16.31 -23.58
C ALA A 3 -70.48 15.37 -24.68
N THR A 4 -69.79 15.96 -25.66
CA THR A 4 -68.98 15.24 -26.64
C THR A 4 -67.54 15.24 -26.13
N ILE A 5 -67.12 14.10 -25.58
CA ILE A 5 -65.77 13.85 -25.07
C ILE A 5 -64.84 13.65 -26.27
N LEU A 6 -63.92 14.59 -26.50
CA LEU A 6 -62.82 14.42 -27.43
C LEU A 6 -61.70 13.66 -26.68
N LEU A 7 -61.54 12.39 -27.00
CA LEU A 7 -60.48 11.54 -26.45
C LEU A 7 -59.17 11.84 -27.22
N LEU A 8 -58.34 12.72 -26.65
CA LEU A 8 -56.99 12.97 -27.15
C LEU A 8 -56.07 11.83 -26.66
N ILE A 9 -55.82 10.85 -27.51
CA ILE A 9 -54.82 9.81 -27.29
C ILE A 9 -53.44 10.47 -27.46
N VAL A 10 -52.86 10.92 -26.35
CA VAL A 10 -51.45 11.29 -26.28
C VAL A 10 -50.65 9.99 -26.32
N ILE A 11 -50.14 9.65 -27.51
CA ILE A 11 -49.11 8.64 -27.69
C ILE A 11 -47.84 9.21 -27.06
N LEU A 12 -47.63 8.94 -25.78
CA LEU A 12 -46.32 9.12 -25.14
C LEU A 12 -45.33 8.21 -25.87
N PRO A 13 -44.26 8.74 -26.49
CA PRO A 13 -43.16 7.89 -26.90
C PRO A 13 -42.55 7.35 -25.61
N TYR A 14 -42.67 6.05 -25.38
CA TYR A 14 -41.75 5.33 -24.51
C TYR A 14 -40.36 5.56 -25.09
N ILE A 15 -39.68 6.62 -24.63
CA ILE A 15 -38.23 6.68 -24.66
C ILE A 15 -37.83 5.60 -23.66
N GLY A 16 -37.72 4.37 -24.17
CA GLY A 16 -36.91 3.36 -23.54
C GLY A 16 -35.52 3.94 -23.48
N ILE A 17 -35.19 4.56 -22.34
CA ILE A 17 -33.81 4.79 -21.94
C ILE A 17 -33.25 3.39 -21.76
N GLY A 18 -32.79 2.81 -22.87
CA GLY A 18 -31.86 1.70 -22.84
C GLY A 18 -30.65 2.22 -22.11
N GLN A 19 -30.60 2.01 -20.79
CA GLN A 19 -29.39 2.20 -20.02
C GLN A 19 -28.34 1.35 -20.72
N ASN A 20 -27.35 2.01 -21.34
CA ASN A 20 -26.15 1.36 -21.85
C ASN A 20 -25.47 0.70 -20.64
N LYS A 21 -25.85 -0.53 -20.31
CA LYS A 21 -25.09 -1.38 -19.40
C LYS A 21 -23.77 -1.68 -20.12
N THR A 22 -22.78 -0.85 -19.88
CA THR A 22 -21.38 -1.14 -20.23
C THR A 22 -21.07 -2.55 -19.72
N SER A 23 -20.52 -3.40 -20.58
CA SER A 23 -20.15 -4.76 -20.15
C SER A 23 -19.17 -4.68 -18.98
N LEU A 24 -19.19 -5.69 -18.10
CA LEU A 24 -18.26 -5.77 -16.97
C LEU A 24 -16.81 -5.73 -17.48
N GLU A 25 -16.51 -6.49 -18.54
CA GLU A 25 -15.24 -6.46 -19.24
C GLU A 25 -14.78 -5.03 -19.58
N LYS A 26 -15.61 -4.25 -20.28
CA LYS A 26 -15.28 -2.86 -20.62
C LYS A 26 -15.05 -1.98 -19.38
N THR A 27 -15.76 -2.28 -18.29
CA THR A 27 -15.61 -1.58 -17.01
C THR A 27 -14.28 -1.92 -16.33
N LEU A 28 -13.88 -3.20 -16.31
CA LEU A 28 -12.59 -3.64 -15.78
C LEU A 28 -11.43 -3.08 -16.62
N TRP A 29 -11.52 -3.18 -17.95
CA TRP A 29 -10.51 -2.62 -18.85
C TRP A 29 -10.32 -1.11 -18.67
N LYS A 30 -11.39 -0.36 -18.39
CA LYS A 30 -11.30 1.07 -18.09
C LYS A 30 -10.49 1.34 -16.81
N ARG A 31 -10.55 0.46 -15.81
CA ARG A 31 -9.87 0.64 -14.52
C ARG A 31 -8.36 0.46 -14.64
N VAL A 32 -7.90 -0.51 -15.43
CA VAL A 32 -6.47 -0.81 -15.59
C VAL A 32 -5.73 0.10 -16.58
N GLN A 33 -6.40 1.12 -17.13
CA GLN A 33 -5.82 1.96 -18.19
C GLN A 33 -4.58 2.73 -17.75
N SER A 34 -4.52 3.18 -16.49
CA SER A 34 -3.35 3.87 -15.90
C SER A 34 -2.04 3.13 -16.13
N CYS A 35 -2.03 1.80 -15.99
CA CYS A 35 -0.87 0.97 -16.29
C CYS A 35 -0.82 0.56 -17.76
N TYR A 36 -1.94 0.09 -18.32
CA TYR A 36 -1.99 -0.42 -19.68
C TYR A 36 -1.55 0.61 -20.75
N SER A 37 -1.87 1.89 -20.55
CA SER A 37 -1.52 2.95 -21.49
C SER A 37 -0.04 3.31 -21.51
N LEU A 38 0.76 2.83 -20.54
CA LEU A 38 2.19 3.10 -20.47
C LEU A 38 3.03 2.11 -21.28
N PHE A 39 2.45 0.98 -21.67
CA PHE A 39 3.17 -0.02 -22.45
C PHE A 39 3.45 0.53 -23.85
N GLU A 40 4.69 0.32 -24.31
CA GLU A 40 5.13 0.72 -25.64
C GLU A 40 5.31 -0.48 -26.56
N PRO A 41 5.06 -0.32 -27.87
CA PRO A 41 5.38 -1.36 -28.83
C PRO A 41 6.89 -1.56 -28.94
N ASN A 42 7.30 -2.82 -29.15
CA ASN A 42 8.67 -3.18 -29.46
C ASN A 42 9.10 -2.66 -30.86
N LYS A 43 10.33 -2.96 -31.29
CA LYS A 43 10.88 -2.53 -32.58
C LYS A 43 10.06 -2.99 -33.80
N ASP A 44 9.24 -4.03 -33.65
CA ASP A 44 8.37 -4.58 -34.69
C ASP A 44 6.94 -4.01 -34.62
N GLY A 45 6.67 -3.05 -33.73
CA GLY A 45 5.36 -2.45 -33.54
C GLY A 45 4.41 -3.27 -32.64
N ILE A 46 4.90 -4.31 -31.97
CA ILE A 46 4.09 -5.22 -31.14
C ILE A 46 4.12 -4.77 -29.69
N LEU A 47 2.95 -4.51 -29.10
CA LEU A 47 2.81 -4.18 -27.68
C LEU A 47 3.08 -5.41 -26.81
N GLU A 48 4.21 -5.42 -26.10
CA GLU A 48 4.59 -6.52 -25.22
C GLU A 48 4.10 -6.28 -23.80
N TYR A 49 3.04 -7.00 -23.41
CA TYR A 49 2.52 -7.01 -22.05
C TYR A 49 1.85 -8.35 -21.77
N ASN A 50 1.62 -8.62 -20.49
CA ASN A 50 0.91 -9.80 -20.04
C ASN A 50 -0.45 -9.42 -19.47
N LYS A 51 -1.41 -10.34 -19.59
CA LYS A 51 -2.74 -10.18 -19.00
C LYS A 51 -3.35 -11.49 -18.55
N ILE A 52 -4.21 -11.40 -17.55
CA ILE A 52 -5.21 -12.39 -17.21
C ILE A 52 -6.56 -11.68 -17.29
N ASP A 53 -7.27 -11.88 -18.39
CA ASP A 53 -8.64 -11.40 -18.55
C ASP A 53 -9.61 -12.53 -18.20
N ASP A 54 -10.18 -12.44 -17.00
CA ASP A 54 -11.24 -13.33 -16.53
C ASP A 54 -12.46 -12.50 -16.15
N SER A 55 -12.80 -11.52 -17.00
CA SER A 55 -13.87 -10.56 -16.76
C SER A 55 -15.22 -11.22 -16.47
N LYS A 56 -15.46 -12.43 -16.98
CA LYS A 56 -16.65 -13.25 -16.65
C LYS A 56 -16.76 -13.59 -15.16
N ASN A 57 -15.63 -13.70 -14.47
CA ASN A 57 -15.52 -13.93 -13.03
C ASN A 57 -15.22 -12.63 -12.27
N GLY A 58 -15.26 -11.49 -12.95
CA GLY A 58 -15.01 -10.18 -12.34
C GLY A 58 -13.54 -9.89 -12.06
N TYR A 59 -12.60 -10.53 -12.74
CA TYR A 59 -11.17 -10.35 -12.52
C TYR A 59 -10.44 -9.91 -13.78
N LEU A 60 -9.57 -8.91 -13.66
CA LEU A 60 -8.62 -8.53 -14.71
C LEU A 60 -7.29 -8.15 -14.07
N LYS A 61 -6.20 -8.68 -14.62
CA LYS A 61 -4.83 -8.27 -14.29
C LYS A 61 -4.07 -7.96 -15.56
N VAL A 62 -3.34 -6.86 -15.58
CA VAL A 62 -2.36 -6.52 -16.62
C VAL A 62 -1.02 -6.22 -15.96
N TRP A 63 0.07 -6.59 -16.62
CA TRP A 63 1.41 -6.22 -16.19
C TRP A 63 2.38 -6.24 -17.36
N GLY A 64 3.41 -5.40 -17.27
CA GLY A 64 4.39 -5.29 -18.33
C GLY A 64 5.45 -4.26 -17.98
N THR A 65 6.48 -4.21 -18.80
CA THR A 65 7.50 -3.16 -18.73
C THR A 65 7.03 -1.93 -19.51
N PHE A 66 7.32 -0.76 -18.99
CA PHE A 66 7.15 0.51 -19.69
C PHE A 66 8.55 1.17 -19.85
N PRO A 67 8.74 2.03 -20.85
CA PRO A 67 10.05 2.29 -21.47
C PRO A 67 11.06 2.97 -20.57
N THR A 68 10.62 3.68 -19.53
CA THR A 68 11.52 4.30 -18.56
C THR A 68 12.26 3.18 -17.84
N CYS A 69 13.56 3.05 -18.08
CA CYS A 69 14.49 2.19 -17.35
C CYS A 69 14.09 0.71 -17.14
N GLY A 70 13.24 0.15 -18.01
CA GLY A 70 12.72 -1.22 -17.86
C GLY A 70 11.77 -1.40 -16.67
N CYS A 71 11.18 -0.29 -16.21
CA CYS A 71 10.25 -0.26 -15.08
C CYS A 71 9.00 -1.09 -15.37
N MET A 72 8.44 -1.71 -14.34
CA MET A 72 7.25 -2.54 -14.45
C MET A 72 6.05 -1.82 -13.82
N CYS A 73 4.89 -1.92 -14.47
CA CYS A 73 3.62 -1.63 -13.84
C CYS A 73 2.75 -2.89 -13.77
N ILE A 74 1.97 -3.00 -12.70
CA ILE A 74 1.01 -4.07 -12.45
C ILE A 74 -0.30 -3.41 -12.05
N SER A 75 -1.41 -3.81 -12.66
CA SER A 75 -2.75 -3.34 -12.28
C SER A 75 -3.70 -4.53 -12.21
N THR A 76 -4.25 -4.78 -11.03
CA THR A 76 -5.20 -5.87 -10.76
C THR A 76 -6.52 -5.29 -10.29
N VAL A 77 -7.63 -5.71 -10.89
CA VAL A 77 -8.98 -5.27 -10.51
C VAL A 77 -9.91 -6.46 -10.29
N GLY A 78 -10.68 -6.41 -9.21
CA GLY A 78 -11.73 -7.36 -8.85
C GLY A 78 -13.08 -6.68 -8.75
N ALA A 79 -14.13 -7.34 -9.24
CA ALA A 79 -15.51 -6.86 -9.18
C ALA A 79 -16.36 -7.71 -8.24
N TYR A 80 -16.94 -7.06 -7.25
CA TYR A 80 -17.73 -7.67 -6.19
C TYR A 80 -19.19 -7.25 -6.37
N LYS A 81 -20.04 -8.25 -6.63
CA LYS A 81 -21.45 -8.04 -6.98
C LYS A 81 -22.31 -8.00 -5.72
N ASP A 82 -23.14 -6.97 -5.58
CA ASP A 82 -24.16 -6.91 -4.52
C ASP A 82 -25.43 -7.71 -4.88
N ILE A 83 -26.43 -7.68 -4.01
CA ILE A 83 -27.71 -8.40 -4.20
C ILE A 83 -28.52 -7.87 -5.39
N ASP A 84 -28.40 -6.57 -5.70
CA ASP A 84 -29.08 -5.89 -6.81
C ASP A 84 -28.34 -6.07 -8.14
N GLY A 85 -27.14 -6.62 -8.07
CA GLY A 85 -26.29 -6.91 -9.20
C GLY A 85 -25.37 -5.78 -9.65
N ASN A 86 -25.23 -4.73 -8.85
CA ASN A 86 -24.23 -3.69 -9.07
C ASN A 86 -22.85 -4.18 -8.62
N TYR A 87 -21.81 -3.63 -9.26
CA TYR A 87 -20.42 -3.99 -8.96
C TYR A 87 -19.73 -2.91 -8.17
N THR A 88 -19.13 -3.33 -7.05
CA THR A 88 -18.05 -2.61 -6.39
C THR A 88 -16.73 -3.12 -6.99
N LEU A 89 -15.88 -2.21 -7.44
CA LEU A 89 -14.58 -2.53 -8.02
C LEU A 89 -13.52 -2.22 -6.97
N LEU A 90 -12.62 -3.17 -6.70
CA LEU A 90 -11.40 -2.94 -5.92
C LEU A 90 -10.22 -3.12 -6.88
N GLN A 91 -9.28 -2.20 -6.85
CA GLN A 91 -8.11 -2.18 -7.70
C GLN A 91 -6.86 -2.06 -6.85
N LYS A 92 -5.81 -2.78 -7.24
CA LYS A 92 -4.45 -2.63 -6.74
C LYS A 92 -3.54 -2.25 -7.91
N GLU A 93 -2.70 -1.24 -7.71
CA GLU A 93 -1.69 -0.83 -8.67
C GLU A 93 -0.30 -0.79 -8.04
N GLU A 94 0.70 -1.18 -8.82
CA GLU A 94 2.12 -1.20 -8.43
C GLU A 94 2.94 -0.64 -9.59
N PHE A 95 3.75 0.39 -9.33
CA PHE A 95 4.72 0.97 -10.27
C PHE A 95 6.09 0.89 -9.62
N LEU A 96 6.91 -0.07 -10.07
CA LEU A 96 8.07 -0.50 -9.29
C LEU A 96 9.17 0.55 -9.17
N CYS A 97 9.44 1.32 -10.23
CA CYS A 97 10.49 2.35 -10.16
C CYS A 97 10.06 3.64 -9.49
N GLU A 98 8.76 3.88 -9.37
CA GLU A 98 8.22 5.03 -8.63
C GLU A 98 8.07 4.70 -7.14
N ASP A 99 8.43 3.48 -6.72
CA ASP A 99 8.06 2.88 -5.44
C ASP A 99 6.62 3.23 -5.06
N LYS A 100 5.73 3.10 -6.05
CA LYS A 100 4.35 3.56 -5.93
C LYS A 100 3.41 2.38 -5.90
N ASN A 101 2.67 2.29 -4.82
CA ASN A 101 1.65 1.27 -4.62
C ASN A 101 0.36 1.96 -4.20
N SER A 102 -0.77 1.48 -4.70
CA SER A 102 -2.07 2.00 -4.31
C SER A 102 -3.15 0.94 -4.36
N ILE A 103 -4.15 1.12 -3.51
CA ILE A 103 -5.44 0.46 -3.61
C ILE A 103 -6.52 1.53 -3.84
N SER A 104 -7.48 1.22 -4.70
CA SER A 104 -8.57 2.14 -4.99
C SER A 104 -9.87 1.42 -5.28
N SER A 105 -10.99 2.13 -5.16
CA SER A 105 -12.31 1.59 -5.48
C SER A 105 -13.14 2.58 -6.29
N ASN A 106 -14.22 2.11 -6.91
CA ASN A 106 -15.24 2.98 -7.51
C ASN A 106 -16.22 3.52 -6.46
N LYS A 107 -16.03 3.15 -5.19
CA LYS A 107 -16.69 3.68 -4.00
C LYS A 107 -15.60 4.09 -2.99
N ASP A 108 -15.95 4.85 -1.97
CA ASP A 108 -15.01 5.17 -0.89
C ASP A 108 -14.56 3.89 -0.18
N LEU A 109 -13.26 3.75 0.09
CA LEU A 109 -12.70 2.53 0.71
C LEU A 109 -13.35 2.23 2.07
N ASP A 110 -13.57 3.25 2.90
CA ASP A 110 -14.20 3.11 4.22
C ASP A 110 -15.67 2.62 4.16
N LYS A 111 -16.33 2.78 3.01
CA LYS A 111 -17.69 2.26 2.78
C LYS A 111 -17.69 0.79 2.40
N ILE A 112 -16.59 0.27 1.85
CA ILE A 112 -16.52 -1.11 1.36
C ILE A 112 -15.70 -2.01 2.27
N LEU A 113 -14.75 -1.47 3.03
CA LEU A 113 -14.00 -2.19 4.07
C LEU A 113 -14.91 -2.50 5.27
N PRO A 114 -14.50 -3.39 6.18
CA PRO A 114 -15.25 -3.65 7.41
C PRO A 114 -15.62 -2.35 8.16
N GLU A 115 -16.72 -2.37 8.90
CA GLU A 115 -17.07 -1.23 9.74
C GLU A 115 -15.99 -0.97 10.79
N ASN A 116 -15.66 0.30 11.01
CA ASN A 116 -14.53 0.72 11.84
C ASN A 116 -13.22 0.04 11.41
N PHE A 117 -12.95 -0.08 10.11
CA PHE A 117 -11.66 -0.63 9.68
C PHE A 117 -10.50 0.31 10.05
N GLY A 118 -9.37 -0.23 10.50
CA GLY A 118 -8.17 0.54 10.81
C GLY A 118 -7.12 -0.30 11.53
N ILE A 119 -6.10 0.33 12.10
CA ILE A 119 -4.99 -0.39 12.76
C ILE A 119 -5.44 -1.25 13.94
N HIS A 120 -6.48 -0.84 14.66
CA HIS A 120 -7.10 -1.64 15.71
C HIS A 120 -7.79 -2.90 15.15
N THR A 121 -8.08 -2.97 13.85
CA THR A 121 -8.52 -4.22 13.22
C THR A 121 -7.43 -5.28 13.34
N PHE A 122 -6.14 -4.91 13.51
CA PHE A 122 -4.95 -5.77 13.59
C PHE A 122 -4.43 -6.04 15.00
N SER A 123 -5.11 -5.53 16.03
CA SER A 123 -4.77 -5.73 17.43
C SER A 123 -6.02 -6.03 18.26
N LYS A 124 -5.87 -6.85 19.30
CA LYS A 124 -6.93 -7.12 20.29
C LYS A 124 -6.94 -6.06 21.39
N LYS A 125 -5.90 -5.24 21.49
CA LYS A 125 -5.71 -4.22 22.52
C LYS A 125 -5.61 -2.84 21.88
N GLU A 126 -5.82 -1.82 22.70
CA GLU A 126 -5.51 -0.45 22.30
C GLU A 126 -4.00 -0.32 22.05
N LEU A 127 -3.66 0.31 20.93
CA LEU A 127 -2.27 0.50 20.50
C LEU A 127 -1.77 1.86 20.96
N ASN A 128 -0.57 1.88 21.54
CA ASN A 128 0.13 3.13 21.77
C ASN A 128 0.86 3.53 20.48
N ILE A 129 0.26 4.46 19.74
CA ILE A 129 0.79 4.96 18.47
C ILE A 129 1.53 6.26 18.73
N ASN A 130 2.86 6.17 18.72
CA ASN A 130 3.75 7.33 18.79
C ASN A 130 4.52 7.44 17.47
N SER A 131 3.86 7.86 16.39
CA SER A 131 4.52 8.09 15.10
C SER A 131 4.04 9.40 14.49
N LYS A 132 4.96 10.11 13.84
CA LYS A 132 4.64 11.28 13.01
C LYS A 132 4.34 10.89 11.55
N TYR A 133 4.65 9.64 11.19
CA TYR A 133 4.56 9.13 9.83
C TYR A 133 3.62 7.93 9.76
N VAL A 134 3.04 7.73 8.58
CA VAL A 134 2.41 6.46 8.20
C VAL A 134 3.47 5.36 8.25
N VAL A 135 3.08 4.19 8.77
CA VAL A 135 3.97 3.03 8.92
C VAL A 135 3.64 1.95 7.90
N PHE A 136 2.35 1.74 7.65
CA PHE A 136 1.87 0.64 6.83
C PHE A 136 1.15 1.11 5.58
N PHE A 137 1.37 0.39 4.50
CA PHE A 137 0.48 0.33 3.34
C PHE A 137 -0.48 -0.85 3.52
N LEU A 138 -1.77 -0.63 3.20
CA LEU A 138 -2.75 -1.69 3.14
C LEU A 138 -2.66 -2.43 1.80
N ASP A 139 -2.03 -3.59 1.80
CA ASP A 139 -1.95 -4.44 0.62
C ASP A 139 -3.16 -5.36 0.49
N VAL A 140 -3.59 -5.63 -0.75
CA VAL A 140 -4.73 -6.49 -1.04
C VAL A 140 -4.38 -7.55 -2.09
N GLU A 141 -4.69 -8.80 -1.79
CA GLU A 141 -4.63 -9.91 -2.74
C GLU A 141 -6.05 -10.17 -3.25
N ILE A 142 -6.35 -9.65 -4.44
CA ILE A 142 -7.65 -9.83 -5.10
C ILE A 142 -7.72 -11.25 -5.69
N PRO A 143 -8.71 -12.06 -5.31
CA PRO A 143 -8.82 -13.42 -5.82
C PRO A 143 -9.30 -13.41 -7.28
N ARG A 144 -8.77 -14.33 -8.09
CA ARG A 144 -9.30 -14.59 -9.43
C ARG A 144 -10.67 -15.27 -9.40
N PHE A 145 -10.91 -16.10 -8.39
CA PHE A 145 -12.15 -16.86 -8.22
C PHE A 145 -12.70 -16.66 -6.81
N GLY A 146 -14.01 -16.45 -6.71
CA GLY A 146 -14.67 -16.14 -5.44
C GLY A 146 -14.45 -14.69 -5.01
N THR A 147 -14.69 -14.42 -3.73
CA THR A 147 -14.69 -13.05 -3.17
C THR A 147 -13.88 -12.94 -1.88
N ASP A 148 -13.12 -13.98 -1.55
CA ASP A 148 -12.26 -14.01 -0.38
C ASP A 148 -10.99 -13.22 -0.70
N THR A 149 -10.89 -12.02 -0.13
CA THR A 149 -9.82 -11.06 -0.40
C THR A 149 -8.93 -10.97 0.82
N LYS A 150 -7.65 -11.30 0.65
CA LYS A 150 -6.68 -11.15 1.74
C LYS A 150 -6.19 -9.71 1.79
N VAL A 151 -6.10 -9.19 3.00
CA VAL A 151 -5.59 -7.85 3.29
C VAL A 151 -4.43 -7.99 4.25
N ALA A 152 -3.31 -7.35 3.95
CA ALA A 152 -2.11 -7.40 4.76
C ALA A 152 -1.56 -6.00 5.03
N LEU A 153 -1.00 -5.82 6.22
CA LEU A 153 -0.16 -4.67 6.50
C LEU A 153 1.22 -4.96 5.90
N ARG A 154 1.66 -4.10 4.99
CA ARG A 154 3.04 -4.06 4.51
C ARG A 154 3.67 -2.78 5.02
N PHE A 155 4.95 -2.82 5.37
CA PHE A 155 5.66 -1.58 5.66
C PHE A 155 5.79 -0.77 4.37
N ILE A 156 5.61 0.54 4.49
CA ILE A 156 6.13 1.45 3.47
C ILE A 156 7.66 1.34 3.55
N PRO A 157 8.39 1.19 2.42
CA PRO A 157 9.85 1.09 2.44
C PRO A 157 10.50 2.21 3.25
N PHE A 158 11.43 1.86 4.13
CA PHE A 158 12.07 2.83 5.01
C PHE A 158 12.86 3.85 4.19
N GLY A 159 12.50 5.12 4.35
CA GLY A 159 13.02 6.22 3.54
C GLY A 159 11.94 6.93 2.74
N ILE A 160 10.78 6.31 2.52
CA ILE A 160 9.59 7.01 2.02
C ILE A 160 8.75 7.46 3.23
N PHE A 161 8.82 8.75 3.54
CA PHE A 161 8.13 9.32 4.70
C PHE A 161 6.88 10.08 4.29
N GLN A 162 5.71 9.50 4.60
CA GLN A 162 4.41 10.14 4.46
C GLN A 162 3.92 10.61 5.82
N GLU A 163 3.58 11.90 5.95
CA GLU A 163 3.07 12.45 7.20
C GLU A 163 1.75 11.78 7.62
N LEU A 164 1.61 11.57 8.92
CA LEU A 164 0.42 10.95 9.49
C LEU A 164 -0.79 11.89 9.39
N ASN A 165 -1.84 11.48 8.67
CA ASN A 165 -3.13 12.15 8.65
C ASN A 165 -4.23 11.23 9.21
N GLY A 166 -4.30 11.14 10.55
CA GLY A 166 -5.33 10.39 11.27
C GLY A 166 -5.13 8.87 11.39
N SER A 167 -4.37 8.23 10.49
CA SER A 167 -4.14 6.77 10.48
C SER A 167 -2.71 6.41 10.14
N VAL A 168 -2.14 5.40 10.83
CA VAL A 168 -0.81 4.82 10.52
C VAL A 168 -0.83 3.84 9.35
N ILE A 169 -2.01 3.55 8.81
CA ILE A 169 -2.23 2.78 7.59
C ILE A 169 -2.63 3.76 6.49
N SER A 170 -1.94 3.70 5.35
CA SER A 170 -2.33 4.37 4.11
C SER A 170 -2.83 3.37 3.06
N TYR A 171 -3.64 3.88 2.13
CA TYR A 171 -4.12 3.15 0.96
C TYR A 171 -3.25 3.37 -0.27
N ASP A 172 -2.27 4.24 -0.19
CA ASP A 172 -1.28 4.49 -1.21
C ASP A 172 0.02 5.04 -0.64
N TYR A 173 1.11 4.85 -1.35
CA TYR A 173 2.37 5.56 -1.14
C TYR A 173 3.10 5.69 -2.47
N SER A 174 4.04 6.62 -2.55
CA SER A 174 4.87 6.92 -3.72
C SER A 174 6.14 7.63 -3.27
N GLN A 175 7.25 7.40 -3.98
CA GLN A 175 8.48 8.16 -3.76
C GLN A 175 8.38 9.60 -4.30
N GLU A 176 7.57 9.80 -5.34
CA GLU A 176 7.24 11.11 -5.90
C GLU A 176 5.97 11.63 -5.22
N TYR A 177 5.87 12.95 -5.01
CA TYR A 177 4.92 13.72 -4.15
C TYR A 177 5.38 13.91 -2.72
N GLU A 178 5.52 15.18 -2.28
CA GLU A 178 5.46 15.76 -0.89
C GLU A 178 6.10 14.99 0.29
N ASN A 179 6.70 13.83 0.04
CA ASN A 179 7.33 12.90 0.94
C ASN A 179 8.83 13.17 0.87
N THR A 180 9.47 13.28 2.02
CA THR A 180 10.92 13.45 2.06
C THR A 180 11.53 12.07 1.82
N SER A 181 11.87 11.75 0.57
CA SER A 181 12.56 10.50 0.24
C SER A 181 14.01 10.60 0.70
N VAL A 182 14.35 9.86 1.75
CA VAL A 182 15.66 9.93 2.44
C VAL A 182 16.47 8.67 2.16
N HIS A 183 17.19 8.65 1.03
CA HIS A 183 17.97 7.48 0.62
C HIS A 183 19.06 7.10 1.65
N TYR A 184 19.63 8.10 2.33
CA TYR A 184 20.68 7.90 3.31
C TYR A 184 20.21 7.12 4.55
N ILE A 185 18.91 6.93 4.76
CA ILE A 185 18.40 6.11 5.87
C ILE A 185 18.86 4.65 5.76
N LYS A 186 19.21 4.18 4.55
CA LYS A 186 19.80 2.85 4.34
C LYS A 186 21.14 2.67 5.05
N GLU A 187 21.84 3.74 5.37
CA GLU A 187 23.05 3.65 6.20
C GLU A 187 22.74 3.15 7.61
N ILE A 188 21.51 3.28 8.11
CA ILE A 188 21.09 2.66 9.38
C ILE A 188 21.08 1.13 9.25
N GLU A 189 20.69 0.60 8.09
CA GLU A 189 20.78 -0.83 7.78
C GLU A 189 22.24 -1.26 7.77
N TYR A 190 23.11 -0.53 7.07
CA TYR A 190 24.55 -0.81 7.02
C TYR A 190 25.20 -0.77 8.41
N MET A 191 24.84 0.24 9.22
CA MET A 191 25.26 0.33 10.61
C MET A 191 24.79 -0.88 11.42
N ALA A 192 23.50 -1.21 11.35
CA ALA A 192 22.93 -2.36 12.06
C ALA A 192 23.62 -3.69 11.66
N ARG A 193 24.05 -3.85 10.39
CA ARG A 193 24.83 -5.03 9.96
C ARG A 193 26.24 -5.06 10.54
N THR A 194 26.83 -3.90 10.83
CA THR A 194 28.26 -3.76 11.12
C THR A 194 28.58 -3.69 12.61
N ILE A 195 27.68 -3.10 13.43
CA ILE A 195 27.88 -2.97 14.87
C ILE A 195 28.07 -4.33 15.55
N ILE A 196 29.01 -4.40 16.49
CA ILE A 196 29.33 -5.62 17.23
C ILE A 196 28.57 -5.74 18.55
N ASP A 197 28.16 -4.62 19.15
CA ASP A 197 27.32 -4.61 20.35
C ASP A 197 25.87 -4.25 19.98
N ASP A 198 24.94 -5.18 20.21
CA ASP A 198 23.51 -4.97 19.94
C ASP A 198 22.93 -3.82 20.79
N ASN A 199 23.54 -3.48 21.93
CA ASN A 199 23.11 -2.36 22.76
C ASN A 199 23.42 -1.00 22.13
N THR A 200 24.29 -0.92 21.11
CA THR A 200 24.61 0.33 20.41
C THR A 200 23.34 1.04 19.91
N LEU A 201 22.37 0.31 19.34
CA LEU A 201 21.10 0.90 18.92
C LEU A 201 20.30 1.50 20.09
N THR A 202 20.34 0.86 21.26
CA THR A 202 19.66 1.35 22.47
C THR A 202 20.31 2.61 22.99
N HIS A 203 21.65 2.68 23.01
CA HIS A 203 22.38 3.86 23.43
C HIS A 203 22.15 5.05 22.48
N LEU A 204 22.13 4.80 21.15
CA LEU A 204 21.77 5.81 20.15
C LEU A 204 20.36 6.37 20.37
N LEU A 205 19.35 5.51 20.60
CA LEU A 205 17.98 5.94 20.88
C LEU A 205 17.86 6.75 22.17
N LYS A 206 18.70 6.47 23.18
CA LYS A 206 18.74 7.19 24.45
C LYS A 206 19.62 8.43 24.44
N LYS A 207 20.29 8.72 23.32
CA LYS A 207 21.30 9.78 23.19
C LYS A 207 22.47 9.66 24.18
N ASP A 208 22.80 8.43 24.56
CA ASP A 208 23.86 8.08 25.51
C ASP A 208 25.11 7.60 24.76
N TYR A 209 25.67 8.51 23.95
CA TYR A 209 26.71 8.19 22.97
C TYR A 209 28.04 7.74 23.60
N GLU A 210 28.33 8.19 24.83
CA GLU A 210 29.54 7.84 25.58
C GLU A 210 29.53 6.37 26.03
N SER A 211 28.35 5.78 26.19
CA SER A 211 28.18 4.38 26.59
C SER A 211 28.20 3.40 25.42
N ILE A 212 28.28 3.90 24.17
CA ILE A 212 28.44 3.05 22.99
C ILE A 212 29.81 2.38 23.04
N HIS A 213 29.85 1.08 22.73
CA HIS A 213 31.09 0.32 22.65
C HIS A 213 32.12 1.04 21.77
N VAL A 214 33.37 1.18 22.24
CA VAL A 214 34.39 2.03 21.61
C VAL A 214 34.63 1.74 20.12
N VAL A 215 34.53 0.47 19.72
CA VAL A 215 34.69 0.05 18.32
C VAL A 215 33.50 0.52 17.47
N ASP A 216 32.27 0.36 17.96
CA ASP A 216 31.06 0.78 17.27
C ASP A 216 30.98 2.30 17.17
N ARG A 217 31.30 2.99 18.27
CA ARG A 217 31.35 4.47 18.30
C ARG A 217 32.31 5.00 17.24
N LYS A 218 33.55 4.49 17.21
CA LYS A 218 34.55 4.89 16.21
C LYS A 218 34.09 4.60 14.79
N PHE A 219 33.44 3.46 14.56
CA PHE A 219 32.88 3.13 13.25
C PHE A 219 31.79 4.14 12.85
N ILE A 220 30.83 4.44 13.72
CA ILE A 220 29.75 5.39 13.46
C ILE A 220 30.33 6.80 13.19
N GLU A 221 31.24 7.25 14.04
CA GLU A 221 31.92 8.55 13.92
C GLU A 221 32.69 8.71 12.62
N THR A 222 33.20 7.63 12.02
CA THR A 222 34.02 7.71 10.82
C THR A 222 33.22 7.43 9.55
N LYS A 223 32.38 6.38 9.55
CA LYS A 223 31.71 5.83 8.36
C LYS A 223 30.26 6.26 8.19
N ILE A 224 29.57 6.64 9.26
CA ILE A 224 28.14 6.98 9.20
C ILE A 224 27.94 8.51 9.27
N ILE A 225 28.67 9.18 10.16
CA ILE A 225 28.54 10.64 10.39
C ILE A 225 29.75 11.41 9.82
N GLY A 226 30.95 10.86 9.97
CA GLY A 226 32.18 11.62 9.76
C GLY A 226 32.69 11.66 8.32
N PRO A 227 34.00 11.95 8.15
CA PRO A 227 34.58 12.35 6.86
C PRO A 227 34.61 11.25 5.80
N ASP A 228 34.44 9.99 6.18
CA ASP A 228 34.35 8.87 5.24
C ASP A 228 32.88 8.48 4.97
N SER A 229 31.91 9.18 5.57
CA SER A 229 30.51 9.09 5.19
C SER A 229 30.26 9.88 3.91
N TRP A 230 29.17 9.57 3.19
CA TRP A 230 28.74 10.36 2.04
C TRP A 230 27.94 11.60 2.50
N GLU A 231 28.31 12.19 3.65
CA GLU A 231 27.57 13.26 4.35
C GLU A 231 26.10 12.90 4.64
N ASN A 232 25.88 11.63 4.96
CA ASN A 232 24.56 11.04 5.13
C ASN A 232 23.86 11.49 6.43
N PHE A 233 24.64 11.76 7.49
CA PHE A 233 24.14 12.29 8.76
C PHE A 233 25.09 13.37 9.27
N GLU A 234 24.55 14.50 9.71
CA GLU A 234 25.33 15.63 10.24
C GLU A 234 25.85 15.35 11.66
N SER A 235 25.14 14.52 12.43
CA SER A 235 25.46 14.28 13.84
C SER A 235 24.85 12.99 14.39
N PHE A 236 25.29 12.61 15.60
CA PHE A 236 24.67 11.53 16.37
C PHE A 236 23.20 11.83 16.70
N ASP A 237 22.85 13.10 16.90
CA ASP A 237 21.48 13.51 17.17
C ASP A 237 20.57 13.29 15.96
N GLU A 238 21.02 13.66 14.76
CA GLU A 238 20.25 13.39 13.53
C GLU A 238 20.09 11.87 13.31
N LEU A 239 21.17 11.09 13.49
CA LEU A 239 21.11 9.64 13.41
C LEU A 239 20.12 9.04 14.42
N SER A 240 20.15 9.52 15.66
CA SER A 240 19.22 9.10 16.72
C SER A 240 17.76 9.44 16.37
N GLU A 241 17.51 10.62 15.79
CA GLU A 241 16.18 11.03 15.34
C GLU A 241 15.64 10.13 14.22
N LYS A 242 16.45 9.84 13.19
CA LYS A 242 16.02 8.91 12.12
C LYS A 242 15.86 7.48 12.62
N LEU A 243 16.74 7.01 13.51
CA LEU A 243 16.61 5.71 14.15
C LEU A 243 15.34 5.61 15.00
N SER A 244 14.92 6.71 15.62
CA SER A 244 13.67 6.76 16.40
C SER A 244 12.43 6.59 15.53
N ILE A 245 12.45 7.04 14.26
CA ILE A 245 11.35 6.79 13.32
C ILE A 245 11.18 5.28 13.08
N LEU A 246 12.29 4.57 12.83
CA LEU A 246 12.27 3.11 12.68
C LEU A 246 11.84 2.41 13.96
N LYS A 247 12.26 2.93 15.12
CA LYS A 247 11.88 2.38 16.42
C LYS A 247 10.38 2.50 16.68
N ASN A 248 9.76 3.61 16.29
CA ASN A 248 8.32 3.80 16.41
C ASN A 248 7.54 2.80 15.52
N ALA A 249 8.02 2.55 14.30
CA ALA A 249 7.44 1.53 13.42
C ALA A 249 7.55 0.12 14.04
N TYR A 250 8.72 -0.23 14.58
CA TYR A 250 8.94 -1.47 15.30
C TYR A 250 8.04 -1.61 16.55
N ASP A 251 7.87 -0.52 17.31
CA ASP A 251 7.05 -0.54 18.52
C ASP A 251 5.58 -0.76 18.19
N ILE A 252 5.07 -0.15 17.12
CA ILE A 252 3.71 -0.42 16.64
C ILE A 252 3.59 -1.88 16.17
N TYR A 253 4.55 -2.35 15.37
CA TYR A 253 4.59 -3.74 14.89
C TYR A 253 4.56 -4.76 16.03
N SER A 254 5.35 -4.55 17.07
CA SER A 254 5.46 -5.45 18.23
C SER A 254 4.18 -5.56 19.05
N GLN A 255 3.25 -4.61 18.87
CA GLN A 255 1.95 -4.58 19.54
C GLN A 255 0.83 -5.25 18.72
N LEU A 256 1.08 -5.62 17.46
CA LEU A 256 0.07 -6.23 16.59
C LEU A 256 -0.15 -7.70 16.93
N ASP A 257 -1.40 -8.14 16.89
CA ASP A 257 -1.76 -9.54 17.09
C ASP A 257 -1.72 -10.35 15.78
N PHE A 258 -1.77 -9.68 14.63
CA PHE A 258 -1.75 -10.30 13.29
C PHE A 258 -1.39 -9.27 12.22
N MET A 259 -0.74 -9.73 11.16
CA MET A 259 -0.30 -8.88 10.03
C MET A 259 -1.23 -8.96 8.82
N SER A 260 -2.16 -9.92 8.79
CA SER A 260 -3.11 -10.04 7.69
C SER A 260 -4.46 -10.59 8.15
N ILE A 261 -5.49 -10.30 7.37
CA ILE A 261 -6.84 -10.80 7.55
C ILE A 261 -7.36 -11.33 6.22
N LEU A 262 -8.25 -12.32 6.29
CA LEU A 262 -9.06 -12.72 5.15
C LEU A 262 -10.42 -12.04 5.29
N MET A 263 -10.83 -11.30 4.27
CA MET A 263 -12.15 -10.70 4.19
C MET A 263 -13.02 -11.49 3.22
N GLN A 264 -14.33 -11.55 3.48
CA GLN A 264 -15.30 -12.02 2.50
C GLN A 264 -16.24 -10.88 2.13
N TRP A 265 -16.73 -10.91 0.89
CA TRP A 265 -17.74 -9.97 0.43
C TRP A 265 -19.14 -10.34 0.92
N ASN A 266 -19.79 -9.43 1.65
CA ASN A 266 -21.19 -9.52 1.99
C ASN A 266 -22.04 -8.80 0.92
N LYS A 267 -22.82 -9.58 0.16
CA LYS A 267 -23.63 -9.07 -0.95
C LYS A 267 -24.81 -8.21 -0.51
N GLU A 268 -25.37 -8.48 0.67
CA GLU A 268 -26.53 -7.75 1.20
C GLU A 268 -26.11 -6.35 1.66
N LYS A 269 -24.95 -6.25 2.33
CA LYS A 269 -24.40 -4.98 2.80
C LYS A 269 -23.57 -4.24 1.76
N ALA A 270 -23.24 -4.91 0.65
CA ALA A 270 -22.26 -4.45 -0.33
C ALA A 270 -20.95 -3.98 0.33
N ARG A 271 -20.45 -4.78 1.28
CA ARG A 271 -19.30 -4.48 2.14
C ARG A 271 -18.51 -5.75 2.47
N PHE A 272 -17.20 -5.63 2.69
CA PHE A 272 -16.36 -6.69 3.21
C PHE A 272 -16.56 -6.91 4.71
N GLU A 273 -16.47 -8.17 5.13
CA GLU A 273 -16.49 -8.59 6.53
C GLU A 273 -15.27 -9.44 6.83
N VAL A 274 -14.72 -9.32 8.03
CA VAL A 274 -13.56 -10.12 8.45
C VAL A 274 -14.00 -11.58 8.63
N LYS A 275 -13.41 -12.47 7.85
CA LYS A 275 -13.66 -13.92 7.89
C LYS A 275 -12.69 -14.64 8.81
N SER A 276 -11.40 -14.31 8.72
CA SER A 276 -10.36 -14.86 9.61
C SER A 276 -9.17 -13.92 9.71
N LYS A 277 -8.29 -14.20 10.68
CA LYS A 277 -7.07 -13.45 10.98
C LYS A 277 -5.89 -14.39 10.86
N SER A 278 -4.75 -13.91 10.38
CA SER A 278 -3.53 -14.71 10.33
C SER A 278 -2.91 -14.90 11.71
N ASP A 279 -1.81 -15.65 11.76
CA ASP A 279 -0.92 -15.63 12.89
C ASP A 279 -0.29 -14.25 13.11
N GLY A 280 0.27 -14.09 14.30
CA GLY A 280 0.95 -12.87 14.73
C GLY A 280 2.20 -12.55 13.92
N PRO A 281 2.67 -11.30 14.01
CA PRO A 281 3.97 -10.93 13.48
C PRO A 281 5.07 -11.83 14.06
N LYS A 282 6.13 -12.04 13.27
CA LYS A 282 7.33 -12.73 13.73
C LYS A 282 7.94 -11.94 14.89
N THR A 283 8.18 -12.59 16.03
CA THR A 283 8.92 -11.96 17.12
C THR A 283 10.37 -11.78 16.68
N MET A 284 10.85 -10.54 16.74
CA MET A 284 12.20 -10.16 16.35
C MET A 284 12.67 -9.02 17.25
N THR A 285 13.98 -8.89 17.42
CA THR A 285 14.62 -7.74 18.04
C THR A 285 14.53 -6.51 17.12
N PHE A 286 14.79 -5.32 17.66
CA PHE A 286 14.82 -4.11 16.83
C PHE A 286 15.92 -4.14 15.76
N LYS A 287 17.06 -4.79 16.05
CA LYS A 287 18.14 -4.98 15.07
C LYS A 287 17.67 -5.88 13.91
N GLU A 288 17.08 -7.03 14.22
CA GLU A 288 16.51 -7.93 13.19
C GLU A 288 15.41 -7.24 12.38
N PHE A 289 14.58 -6.42 13.02
CA PHE A 289 13.59 -5.62 12.33
C PHE A 289 14.21 -4.68 11.28
N ILE A 290 15.29 -3.98 11.62
CA ILE A 290 16.02 -3.16 10.65
C ILE A 290 16.56 -4.04 9.51
N LEU A 291 17.11 -5.22 9.81
CA LEU A 291 17.79 -6.05 8.80
C LEU A 291 16.87 -6.83 7.85
N GLU A 292 15.61 -7.05 8.25
CA GLU A 292 14.65 -7.86 7.50
C GLU A 292 13.69 -7.04 6.62
N HIS A 293 13.61 -5.72 6.82
CA HIS A 293 12.65 -4.87 6.10
C HIS A 293 13.31 -4.04 5.01
N GLU A 294 12.52 -3.69 4.01
CA GLU A 294 12.98 -2.99 2.81
C GLU A 294 13.29 -1.52 3.10
N PHE A 295 14.46 -1.09 2.66
CA PHE A 295 14.85 0.30 2.60
C PHE A 295 14.66 0.81 1.20
N TRP A 296 14.05 1.98 1.09
CA TRP A 296 13.97 2.70 -0.18
C TRP A 296 15.37 3.07 -0.65
N ILE A 297 15.60 2.88 -1.94
CA ILE A 297 16.77 3.37 -2.67
C ILE A 297 16.29 3.96 -3.99
N PRO A 298 16.92 5.02 -4.50
CA PRO A 298 16.60 5.53 -5.83
C PRO A 298 16.76 4.44 -6.87
N ILE A 299 15.67 4.10 -7.56
CA ILE A 299 15.67 3.22 -8.71
C ILE A 299 15.53 4.10 -9.94
N CYS A 300 16.67 4.32 -10.60
CA CYS A 300 16.82 5.06 -11.85
C CYS A 300 16.56 6.57 -11.79
#